data_AF-A0A3P3QQI2-F1
#
_entry.id   AF-A0A3P3QQI2-F1
#
_cell.length_a   1.000
_cell.length_b   1.000
_cell.length_c   1.000
_cell.angle_alpha   90.00
_cell.angle_beta   90.00
_cell.angle_gamma   90.00
#
_symmetry.space_group_name_H-M   'P 1'
#
loop_
_entity.id
_entity.type
_entity.pdbx_description
1 polymer ?
#
loop_
_entity_poly.entity_id
_entity_poly.type
_entity_poly.pdbx_seq_one_letter_code
_entity_poly.pdbx_strand_id
1 'polypeptide(L)'
;MAVTGKTTGADMSNTTPILMSADNPTGWKLEELLAQVRKELLVKTEKITGDESTESMKVQCNNLSILRQLFNAEALQRESIAVLEAKSPDQGPTGQARIGAAHANT
;
A
#
# COMPACT_ATOMS: atom_id res chain seq x y z
N MET A 1 39.53 -20.16 -28.48
CA MET A 1 38.39 -19.25 -28.72
C MET A 1 37.61 -19.16 -27.43
N ALA A 2 37.66 -18.01 -26.75
CA ALA A 2 36.89 -17.76 -25.54
C ALA A 2 35.50 -17.25 -25.94
N VAL A 3 34.45 -17.95 -25.51
CA VAL A 3 33.09 -17.41 -25.46
C VAL A 3 32.96 -16.69 -24.13
N THR A 4 33.07 -15.37 -24.18
CA THR A 4 32.74 -14.47 -23.06
C THR A 4 31.38 -13.84 -23.35
N GLY A 5 30.30 -14.52 -22.96
CA GLY A 5 28.97 -13.93 -22.90
C GLY A 5 28.89 -13.00 -21.69
N LYS A 6 28.83 -11.69 -21.96
CA LYS A 6 28.74 -10.63 -20.95
C LYS A 6 27.38 -10.64 -20.25
N THR A 7 27.46 -10.43 -18.95
CA THR A 7 26.45 -10.50 -17.90
C THR A 7 25.29 -9.50 -18.01
N THR A 8 24.17 -9.91 -17.39
CA THR A 8 23.31 -9.16 -16.45
C THR A 8 22.42 -8.02 -16.93
N GLY A 9 21.16 -8.10 -16.50
CA GLY A 9 20.32 -6.93 -16.22
C GLY A 9 18.85 -7.28 -16.29
N ALA A 10 18.22 -7.45 -15.12
CA ALA A 10 16.81 -7.73 -14.96
C ALA A 10 15.92 -6.77 -15.77
N ASP A 11 14.87 -7.32 -16.37
CA ASP A 11 13.69 -6.57 -16.81
C ASP A 11 13.04 -5.94 -15.57
N MET A 12 13.52 -4.76 -15.20
CA MET A 12 12.96 -3.94 -14.13
C MET A 12 11.68 -3.31 -14.70
N SER A 13 10.54 -3.92 -14.40
CA SER A 13 9.24 -3.32 -14.64
C SER A 13 9.25 -1.87 -14.12
N ASN A 14 9.06 -0.89 -15.01
CA ASN A 14 8.89 0.53 -14.69
C ASN A 14 7.62 0.74 -13.83
N THR A 15 7.67 0.44 -12.53
CA THR A 15 6.56 0.71 -11.62
C THR A 15 6.88 1.95 -10.81
N THR A 16 6.18 3.04 -11.13
CA THR A 16 6.19 4.26 -10.32
C THR A 16 5.73 3.93 -8.90
N PRO A 17 6.51 4.27 -7.86
CA PRO A 17 6.13 3.99 -6.48
C PRO A 17 4.84 4.75 -6.10
N ILE A 18 3.92 4.07 -5.42
CA ILE A 18 2.64 4.65 -4.98
C ILE A 18 2.76 5.21 -3.56
N LEU A 19 3.38 4.45 -2.66
CA LEU A 19 3.44 4.77 -1.24
C LEU A 19 4.53 5.79 -0.94
N MET A 20 4.27 6.60 0.09
CA MET A 20 5.23 7.53 0.66
C MET A 20 6.45 6.77 1.19
N SER A 21 7.64 7.23 0.79
CA SER A 21 8.93 6.73 1.26
C SER A 21 10.00 7.80 1.08
N ALA A 22 11.24 7.54 1.49
CA ALA A 22 12.35 8.46 1.25
C ALA A 22 12.56 8.75 -0.25
N ASP A 23 12.40 7.74 -1.11
CA ASP A 23 12.54 7.86 -2.57
C ASP A 23 11.26 8.34 -3.26
N ASN A 24 10.14 8.42 -2.53
CA ASN A 24 8.85 8.92 -3.02
C ASN A 24 8.16 9.77 -1.93
N PRO A 25 8.69 10.95 -1.59
CA PRO A 25 8.20 11.74 -0.47
C PRO A 25 6.80 12.32 -0.69
N THR A 26 6.36 12.40 -1.94
CA THR A 26 5.02 12.84 -2.34
C THR A 26 4.04 11.68 -2.56
N GLY A 27 4.45 10.45 -2.24
CA GLY A 27 3.60 9.28 -2.31
C GLY A 27 2.44 9.33 -1.32
N TRP A 28 1.47 8.44 -1.50
CA TRP A 28 0.35 8.31 -0.59
C TRP A 28 0.77 7.70 0.74
N LYS A 29 0.22 8.22 1.84
CA LYS A 29 0.23 7.45 3.09
C LYS A 29 -0.70 6.26 2.95
N LEU A 30 -0.31 5.12 3.53
CA LEU A 30 -1.04 3.86 3.34
C LEU A 30 -2.49 3.96 3.86
N GLU A 31 -2.69 4.54 5.04
CA GLU A 31 -4.01 4.73 5.64
C GLU A 31 -4.93 5.62 4.82
N GLU A 32 -4.40 6.65 4.15
CA GLU A 32 -5.16 7.54 3.28
C GLU A 32 -5.52 6.84 1.97
N LEU A 33 -4.57 6.09 1.39
CA LEU A 33 -4.79 5.30 0.18
C LEU A 33 -5.86 4.23 0.41
N LEU A 34 -5.76 3.48 1.52
CA LEU A 34 -6.74 2.46 1.86
C LEU A 34 -8.14 3.06 2.05
N ALA A 35 -8.26 4.21 2.73
CA ALA A 35 -9.52 4.92 2.88
C ALA A 35 -10.11 5.33 1.52
N GLN A 36 -9.28 5.86 0.61
CA GLN A 36 -9.70 6.26 -0.73
C GLN A 36 -10.18 5.05 -1.56
N VAL A 37 -9.42 3.96 -1.58
CA VAL A 37 -9.79 2.74 -2.31
C VAL A 37 -11.10 2.16 -1.76
N ARG A 38 -11.31 2.15 -0.44
CA ARG A 38 -12.59 1.71 0.14
C ARG A 38 -13.76 2.54 -0.35
N LYS A 39 -13.63 3.87 -0.36
CA LYS A 39 -14.67 4.77 -0.85
C LYS A 39 -15.03 4.46 -2.30
N GLU A 40 -14.03 4.30 -3.16
CA GLU A 40 -14.25 3.98 -4.58
C GLU A 40 -14.88 2.61 -4.79
N LEU A 41 -14.45 1.59 -4.03
CA LEU A 41 -14.99 0.25 -4.12
C LEU A 41 -16.44 0.18 -3.61
N LEU A 42 -16.78 0.94 -2.56
CA LEU A 42 -18.15 1.06 -2.08
C LEU A 42 -19.06 1.63 -3.16
N VAL A 43 -18.69 2.76 -3.77
CA VAL A 43 -19.44 3.37 -4.88
C VAL A 43 -19.60 2.42 -6.06
N LYS A 44 -18.58 1.61 -6.38
CA LYS A 44 -18.67 0.58 -7.44
C LYS A 44 -19.61 -0.54 -7.06
N THR A 45 -19.66 -0.93 -5.78
CA THR A 45 -20.55 -1.97 -5.26
C THR A 45 -22.00 -1.52 -5.31
N GLU A 46 -22.28 -0.26 -4.93
CA GLU A 46 -23.64 0.32 -4.97
C GLU A 46 -24.25 0.31 -6.38
N LYS A 47 -23.44 0.42 -7.44
CA LYS A 47 -23.90 0.39 -8.83
C LYS A 47 -24.49 -0.96 -9.26
N ILE A 48 -24.15 -2.05 -8.59
CA ILE A 48 -24.60 -3.41 -8.94
C ILE A 48 -25.61 -3.98 -7.93
N THR A 49 -25.95 -3.25 -6.86
CA THR A 49 -26.84 -3.74 -5.79
C THR A 49 -28.24 -4.11 -6.29
N GLY A 50 -28.73 -3.46 -7.36
CA GLY A 50 -30.04 -3.76 -7.94
C GLY A 50 -30.06 -4.95 -8.92
N ASP A 51 -28.89 -5.52 -9.25
CA ASP A 51 -28.80 -6.71 -10.11
C ASP A 51 -28.84 -7.97 -9.23
N GLU A 52 -29.92 -8.73 -9.34
CA GLU A 52 -30.19 -9.96 -8.58
C GLU A 52 -29.61 -11.24 -9.24
N SER A 53 -28.83 -11.11 -10.31
CA SER A 53 -28.14 -12.24 -10.92
C SER A 53 -27.14 -12.89 -9.95
N THR A 54 -26.91 -14.19 -10.15
CA THR A 54 -25.98 -14.97 -9.32
C THR A 54 -24.56 -14.40 -9.40
N GLU A 55 -24.16 -13.92 -10.59
CA GLU A 55 -22.90 -13.27 -10.87
C GLU A 55 -22.75 -11.96 -10.09
N SER A 56 -23.77 -11.10 -10.12
CA SER A 56 -23.79 -9.85 -9.35
C SER A 56 -23.68 -10.12 -7.86
N MET A 57 -24.48 -11.06 -7.32
CA MET A 57 -24.41 -11.45 -5.91
C MET A 57 -22.99 -11.91 -5.53
N LYS A 58 -22.34 -12.70 -6.38
CA LYS A 58 -20.96 -13.16 -6.13
C LYS A 58 -19.96 -12.00 -6.09
N VAL A 59 -20.07 -11.05 -7.01
CA VAL A 59 -19.21 -9.85 -7.04
C VAL A 59 -19.46 -8.98 -5.82
N GLN A 60 -20.71 -8.77 -5.41
CA GLN A 60 -21.05 -8.03 -4.20
C GLN A 60 -20.43 -8.67 -2.95
N CYS A 61 -20.56 -10.00 -2.78
CA CYS A 61 -19.91 -10.71 -1.67
C CYS A 61 -18.38 -10.55 -1.65
N ASN A 62 -17.75 -10.60 -2.83
CA ASN A 62 -16.30 -10.39 -2.94
C ASN A 62 -15.93 -8.95 -2.56
N ASN A 63 -16.64 -7.94 -3.07
CA ASN A 63 -16.38 -6.54 -2.76
C ASN A 63 -16.52 -6.24 -1.27
N LEU A 64 -17.57 -6.75 -0.62
CA LEU A 64 -17.74 -6.62 0.83
C LEU A 64 -16.58 -7.28 1.61
N SER A 65 -16.11 -8.43 1.14
CA SER A 65 -14.96 -9.12 1.74
C SER A 65 -13.65 -8.36 1.57
N ILE A 66 -13.45 -7.69 0.43
CA ILE A 66 -12.30 -6.80 0.17
C ILE A 66 -12.39 -5.55 1.06
N LEU A 67 -13.57 -4.90 1.11
CA LEU A 67 -13.80 -3.73 1.97
C LEU A 67 -13.44 -4.02 3.42
N ARG A 68 -13.87 -5.16 3.95
CA ARG A 68 -13.51 -5.61 5.31
C ARG A 68 -11.99 -5.71 5.52
N GLN A 69 -11.29 -6.33 4.56
CA GLN A 69 -9.82 -6.46 4.64
C GLN A 69 -9.12 -5.10 4.58
N LEU A 70 -9.59 -4.19 3.73
CA LEU A 70 -9.05 -2.83 3.64
C LEU A 70 -9.30 -2.02 4.91
N PHE A 71 -10.44 -2.22 5.58
CA PHE A 71 -10.71 -1.61 6.89
C PHE A 71 -9.73 -2.14 7.95
N ASN A 72 -9.53 -3.46 8.01
CA ASN A 72 -8.60 -4.07 8.96
C ASN A 72 -7.15 -3.62 8.72
N ALA A 73 -6.72 -3.55 7.46
CA ALA A 73 -5.39 -3.08 7.10
C ALA A 73 -5.17 -1.61 7.50
N GLU A 74 -6.17 -0.74 7.30
CA GLU A 74 -6.08 0.65 7.74
C GLU A 74 -5.99 0.74 9.27
N ALA A 75 -6.81 -0.02 10.00
CA ALA A 75 -6.77 -0.02 11.46
C ALA A 75 -5.39 -0.43 12.00
N LEU A 76 -4.81 -1.50 11.45
CA LEU A 76 -3.45 -1.96 11.80
C LEU A 76 -2.38 -0.91 11.48
N GLN A 77 -2.51 -0.21 10.34
CA GLN A 77 -1.58 0.86 9.98
C GLN A 77 -1.68 2.04 10.95
N ARG A 78 -2.89 2.47 11.31
CA ARG A 78 -3.09 3.55 12.29
C ARG A 78 -2.56 3.18 13.67
N GLU A 79 -2.76 1.94 14.10
CA GLU A 79 -2.17 1.43 15.34
C GLU A 79 -0.63 1.46 15.28
N SER A 80 -0.04 1.03 14.16
CA SER A 80 1.40 1.10 13.95
C SER A 80 1.93 2.54 14.01
N ILE A 81 1.21 3.50 13.42
CA ILE A 81 1.56 4.93 13.50
C ILE A 81 1.53 5.41 14.95
N ALA A 82 0.49 5.08 15.73
CA ALA A 82 0.40 5.46 17.14
C ALA A 82 1.56 4.90 17.97
N VAL A 83 1.96 3.64 17.73
CA VAL A 83 3.13 3.03 18.36
C VAL A 83 4.42 3.80 18.01
N LEU A 84 4.58 4.20 16.75
CA LEU A 84 5.74 4.97 16.28
C LEU A 84 5.77 6.40 16.83
N GLU A 85 4.63 7.07 16.92
CA GLU A 85 4.49 8.41 17.51
C GLU A 85 4.84 8.43 19.00
N ALA A 86 4.47 7.37 19.73
CA ALA A 86 4.85 7.21 21.14
C ALA A 86 6.36 7.03 21.34
N LYS A 87 7.10 6.56 20.32
CA LYS A 87 8.55 6.38 20.38
C LYS A 87 9.31 7.68 20.14
N SER A 88 8.92 8.44 19.11
CA SER A 88 9.54 9.72 18.77
C SER A 88 8.65 10.51 17.79
N PRO A 89 8.80 11.85 17.72
CA PRO A 89 8.07 12.67 16.74
C PRO A 89 8.31 12.22 15.29
N ASP A 90 7.32 12.45 14.43
CA ASP A 90 7.48 12.30 12.99
C ASP A 90 8.44 13.34 12.42
N GLN A 91 9.45 12.90 11.68
CA GLN A 91 10.38 13.77 10.96
C GLN A 91 10.10 13.77 9.43
N GLY A 92 9.02 13.14 9.00
CA GLY A 92 8.65 13.03 7.59
C GLY A 92 9.45 11.98 6.82
N PRO A 93 9.19 11.84 5.50
CA PRO A 93 9.70 10.72 4.69
C PRO A 93 11.22 10.72 4.50
N THR A 94 11.88 11.87 4.60
CA THR A 94 13.34 12.02 4.48
C THR A 94 14.03 12.26 5.83
N GLY A 95 13.27 12.20 6.92
CA GLY A 95 13.77 12.38 8.29
C GLY A 95 14.45 11.12 8.84
N GLN A 96 14.92 11.21 10.09
CA GLN A 96 15.53 10.06 10.75
C GLN A 96 14.49 8.96 11.02
N ALA A 97 14.83 7.72 10.67
CA ALA A 97 13.97 6.56 10.93
C ALA A 97 13.71 6.41 12.44
N ARG A 98 12.44 6.21 12.81
CA ARG A 98 12.04 6.03 14.22
C ARG A 98 12.38 4.63 14.74
N ILE A 99 12.34 3.62 13.87
CA ILE A 99 12.72 2.24 14.16
C ILE A 99 13.58 1.70 13.02
N GLY A 100 14.46 0.74 13.36
CA GLY A 100 15.51 0.27 12.45
C GLY A 100 16.69 1.23 12.44
N ALA A 101 17.89 0.69 12.60
CA ALA A 101 19.09 1.48 12.39
C ALA A 101 19.19 1.78 10.89
N ALA A 102 19.43 3.05 10.53
CA ALA A 102 20.39 3.28 9.47
C ALA A 102 21.67 2.62 9.97
N HIS A 103 21.94 1.38 9.57
CA HIS A 103 23.26 0.81 9.79
C HIS A 103 24.21 1.69 8.98
N ALA A 104 24.76 2.70 9.65
CA ALA A 104 25.98 3.35 9.23
C ALA A 104 26.99 2.22 9.06
N ASN A 105 27.30 1.90 7.80
CA ASN A 105 28.48 1.13 7.47
C ASN A 105 29.64 1.82 8.17
N THR A 106 30.14 1.13 9.20
CA THR A 106 31.43 1.42 9.82
C THR A 106 32.50 0.80 8.95
#